data_AF-A0A5E4PKU5-F1
#
_entry.id   AF-A0A5E4PKU5-F1
#
_cell.length_a   1.000
_cell.length_b   1.000
_cell.length_c   1.000
_cell.angle_alpha   90.00
_cell.angle_beta   90.00
_cell.angle_gamma   90.00
#
_symmetry.space_group_name_H-M   'P 1'
#
loop_
_entity.id
_entity.type
_entity.pdbx_description
1 polymer ?
#
loop_
_entity_poly.entity_id
_entity_poly.type
_entity_poly.pdbx_seq_one_letter_code
_entity_poly.pdbx_strand_id
1 'polypeptide(L)' 'MASSRGSGAEWSEGAAVWFQPPGASAPLPGEVLEVHRAAKVLLVSALVNGQMILIAIIIMKWSTWPIGGPSVQ' A
#
# COMPACT_ATOMS: atom_id res chain seq x y z
N MET A 1 -4.56 -5.94 -30.08
CA MET A 1 -3.61 -6.24 -28.97
C MET A 1 -4.24 -5.67 -27.72
N ALA A 2 -4.94 -6.53 -26.97
CA ALA A 2 -5.86 -6.13 -25.92
C ALA A 2 -5.10 -5.77 -24.64
N SER A 3 -5.52 -4.66 -24.04
CA SER A 3 -5.05 -4.10 -22.78
C SER A 3 -5.00 -5.16 -21.69
N SER A 4 -3.80 -5.42 -21.17
CA SER A 4 -3.63 -6.07 -19.87
C SER A 4 -4.16 -5.11 -18.80
N ARG A 5 -5.49 -5.01 -18.65
CA ARG A 5 -6.10 -4.48 -17.43
C ARG A 5 -5.62 -5.41 -16.33
N GLY A 6 -4.64 -4.97 -15.55
CA GLY A 6 -4.14 -5.67 -14.37
C GLY A 6 -5.32 -6.03 -13.49
N SER A 7 -5.75 -7.29 -13.59
CA SER A 7 -6.78 -7.86 -12.74
C SER A 7 -6.23 -7.89 -11.33
N GLY A 8 -6.73 -6.99 -10.47
CA GLY A 8 -6.57 -7.00 -9.02
C GLY A 8 -5.18 -7.32 -8.52
N ALA A 9 -4.34 -6.31 -8.28
CA ALA A 9 -3.12 -6.49 -7.52
C ALA A 9 -3.49 -6.96 -6.09
N GLU A 10 -3.54 -8.28 -5.90
CA GLU A 10 -3.65 -8.88 -4.59
C GLU A 10 -2.41 -8.48 -3.80
N TRP A 11 -2.60 -7.65 -2.76
CA TRP A 11 -1.54 -7.32 -1.82
C TRP A 11 -0.88 -8.63 -1.37
N SER A 12 0.43 -8.68 -1.56
CA SER A 12 1.27 -9.86 -1.30
C SER A 12 2.49 -9.42 -0.51
N GLU A 13 3.06 -10.31 0.29
CA GLU A 13 4.31 -10.06 1.01
C GLU A 13 5.43 -9.73 0.01
N GLY A 14 6.23 -8.72 0.31
CA GLY A 14 7.25 -8.14 -0.58
C GLY A 14 6.71 -7.18 -1.64
N ALA A 15 5.40 -6.90 -1.69
CA ALA A 15 4.87 -5.94 -2.66
C ALA A 15 5.24 -4.50 -2.27
N ALA A 16 5.79 -3.75 -3.23
CA ALA A 16 6.01 -2.31 -3.07
C ALA A 16 4.68 -1.56 -3.07
N VAL A 17 4.49 -0.70 -2.07
CA VAL A 17 3.24 0.03 -1.84
C VAL A 17 3.52 1.49 -1.51
N TRP A 18 2.59 2.35 -1.91
CA TRP A 18 2.63 3.77 -1.57
C TRP A 18 1.48 4.09 -0.65
N PHE A 19 1.77 4.72 0.48
CA PHE A 19 0.76 5.11 1.45
C PHE A 19 1.07 6.50 2.03
N GLN A 20 0.07 7.37 2.08
CA GLN A 20 0.10 8.65 2.78
C GLN A 20 -0.60 8.58 4.16
N PRO A 21 0.13 8.50 5.29
CA PRO A 21 -0.49 8.60 6.61
C PRO A 21 -1.14 9.98 6.81
N PRO A 22 -2.15 10.10 7.70
CA PRO A 22 -2.80 11.38 7.96
C PRO A 22 -1.79 12.41 8.46
N GLY A 23 -1.69 13.54 7.76
CA GLY A 23 -0.71 14.59 8.04
C GLY A 23 0.60 14.48 7.25
N ALA A 24 0.82 13.40 6.49
CA ALA A 24 1.92 13.38 5.52
C ALA A 24 1.58 14.24 4.30
N SER A 25 2.51 15.11 3.93
CA SER A 25 2.36 15.99 2.76
C SER A 25 2.48 15.26 1.42
N ALA A 26 2.96 14.01 1.43
CA ALA A 26 3.16 13.18 0.25
C ALA A 26 3.02 11.69 0.60
N PRO A 27 2.68 10.82 -0.38
CA PRO A 27 2.70 9.38 -0.19
C PRO A 27 4.12 8.88 0.06
N LEU A 28 4.26 8.00 1.04
CA LEU A 28 5.51 7.37 1.44
C LEU A 28 5.61 6.00 0.77
N PRO A 29 6.79 5.62 0.27
CA PRO A 29 7.04 4.27 -0.20
C PRO A 29 7.20 3.33 0.99
N GLY A 30 6.67 2.13 0.84
CA GLY A 30 6.92 1.02 1.75
C GLY A 30 6.79 -0.31 1.04
N GLU A 31 7.03 -1.37 1.81
CA GLU A 31 6.96 -2.75 1.35
C GLU A 31 6.04 -3.53 2.29
N VAL A 32 5.12 -4.30 1.72
CA VAL A 32 4.21 -5.16 2.49
C VAL A 32 5.02 -6.27 3.13
N LEU A 33 5.05 -6.31 4.44
CA LEU A 33 5.63 -7.41 5.20
C LEU A 33 4.63 -8.53 5.42
N GLU A 34 3.38 -8.20 5.77
CA GLU A 34 2.34 -9.18 6.09
C GLU A 34 0.96 -8.74 5.59
N VAL A 35 0.13 -9.72 5.23
CA VAL A 35 -1.22 -9.50 4.69
C VAL A 35 -2.25 -10.19 5.57
N HIS A 36 -2.93 -9.44 6.42
CA HIS A 36 -4.04 -9.95 7.23
C HIS A 36 -5.37 -9.76 6.50
N ARG A 37 -5.69 -10.68 5.57
CA ARG A 37 -6.92 -10.64 4.76
C ARG A 37 -8.20 -10.64 5.61
N ALA A 38 -8.23 -11.43 6.69
CA ALA A 38 -9.40 -11.51 7.60
C ALA A 38 -9.70 -10.18 8.32
N ALA A 39 -8.65 -9.46 8.72
CA ALA A 39 -8.76 -8.15 9.38
C ALA A 39 -8.77 -6.98 8.37
N LYS A 40 -8.49 -7.25 7.09
CA LYS A 40 -8.24 -6.25 6.04
C LYS A 40 -7.13 -5.28 6.45
N VAL A 41 -6.03 -5.81 6.99
CA VAL A 41 -4.85 -5.04 7.44
C VAL A 41 -3.63 -5.52 6.67
N LEU A 42 -2.77 -4.59 6.26
CA LEU A 42 -1.44 -4.90 5.73
C LEU A 42 -0.41 -4.32 6.68
N LEU A 43 0.59 -5.10 7.05
CA LEU A 43 1.77 -4.59 7.73
C LEU A 43 2.76 -4.14 6.65
N VAL A 44 3.23 -2.90 6.74
CA VAL A 44 4.12 -2.31 5.76
C VAL A 44 5.35 -1.75 6.47
N SER A 45 6.54 -2.04 5.96
CA SER A 45 7.74 -1.33 6.38
C SER A 45 7.98 -0.11 5.50
N ALA A 46 8.28 1.03 6.09
CA ALA A 46 8.65 2.24 5.37
C ALA A 46 9.84 2.93 6.01
N LEU A 47 10.66 3.57 5.17
CA LEU A 47 11.72 4.45 5.61
C LEU A 47 11.16 5.86 5.77
N VAL A 48 11.05 6.31 7.02
CA VAL A 48 10.63 7.68 7.34
C VAL A 48 11.79 8.38 8.02
N ASN A 49 12.27 9.48 7.42
CA ASN A 49 13.43 10.23 7.92
C ASN A 49 14.68 9.36 8.16
N GLY A 50 14.91 8.33 7.33
CA GLY A 50 16.06 7.42 7.47
C GLY A 50 15.89 6.36 8.56
N GLN A 51 14.74 6.31 9.23
CA GLN A 51 14.41 5.26 10.19
C GLN A 51 13.38 4.30 9.58
N MET A 52 13.66 3.00 9.67
CA MET A 52 12.72 1.98 9.23
C MET A 52 11.64 1.81 10.30
N ILE A 53 10.39 2.07 9.93
CA ILE A 53 9.22 1.94 10.81
C ILE A 53 8.21 0.98 10.20
N LEU A 54 7.48 0.28 11.08
CA LEU A 54 6.41 -0.63 10.70
C LEU A 54 5.06 0.08 10.87
N ILE A 55 4.26 0.09 9.83
CA ILE A 55 2.95 0.74 9.79
C ILE A 55 1.90 -0.27 9.37
N ALA A 56 0.88 -0.46 10.20
CA ALA A 56 -0.29 -1.26 9.85
C ALA A 56 -1.31 -0.39 9.11
N ILE A 57 -1.56 -0.68 7.83
CA ILE A 57 -2.57 0.00 7.02
C ILE A 57 -3.86 -0.82 6.98
N ILE A 58 -4.97 -0.22 7.42
CA ILE A 58 -6.30 -0.83 7.36
C ILE A 58 -6.91 -0.54 6.00
N ILE A 59 -7.05 -1.56 5.14
CA ILE A 59 -7.57 -1.44 3.78
C ILE A 59 -8.96 -0.75 3.77
N MET A 60 -9.78 -0.97 4.80
CA MET A 60 -11.11 -0.34 4.90
C MET A 60 -11.08 1.19 5.11
N LYS A 61 -10.02 1.75 5.70
CA LYS A 61 -9.92 3.20 5.92
C LYS A 61 -9.53 3.96 4.65
N TRP A 62 -9.05 3.26 3.62
CA TRP A 62 -8.49 3.84 2.40
C TRP A 62 -9.42 3.76 1.18
N SER A 63 -10.55 3.06 1.29
CA SER A 63 -11.57 2.96 0.22
C SER A 63 -12.27 4.28 -0.14
N THR A 64 -11.88 5.43 0.41
CA THR A 64 -12.56 6.73 0.19
C THR A 64 -11.79 7.72 -0.70
N TRP A 65 -10.63 7.36 -1.26
CA TRP A 65 -9.91 8.24 -2.21
C TRP A 65 -10.15 7.77 -3.66
N PRO A 66 -10.76 8.59 -4.54
CA PRO A 66 -10.89 8.29 -5.95
C PRO A 66 -9.67 8.84 -6.72
N ILE A 67 -8.49 8.25 -6.55
CA ILE A 67 -7.38 8.46 -7.48
C ILE A 67 -6.55 7.17 -7.56
N GLY A 68 -6.17 6.82 -8.78
CA GLY A 68 -5.67 5.52 -9.23
C GLY A 68 -4.80 4.77 -8.22
N GLY A 69 -5.11 3.48 -8.08
CA GLY A 69 -4.25 2.52 -7.39
C GLY A 69 -2.84 2.46 -7.97
N PRO A 70 -1.90 1.80 -7.28
CA PRO A 70 -0.50 1.78 -7.68
C PRO A 70 -0.36 1.24 -9.09
N SER A 71 0.15 2.07 -9.99
CA SER A 71 0.64 1.66 -11.29
C SER A 71 2.00 0.99 -11.07
N VAL A 72 2.01 -0.34 -11.03
CA VAL A 72 3.21 -1.15 -11.24
C VAL A 72 3.43 -1.23 -12.76
N GLN A 73 4.57 -0.72 -13.23
CA GLN A 73 5.07 -0.97 -14.58
C GLN A 73 5.46 -2.45 -14.75
#